data_AF-H3GDX8-F1
#
_entry.id   AF-H3GDX8-F1
#
_cell.length_a   1.000
_cell.length_b   1.000
_cell.length_c   1.000
_cell.angle_alpha   90.00
_cell.angle_beta   90.00
_cell.angle_gamma   90.00
#
_symmetry.space_group_name_H-M   'P 1'
#
loop_
_entity.id
_entity.type
_entity.pdbx_description
1 polymer ?
#
loop_
_entity_poly.entity_id
_entity_poly.type
_entity_poly.pdbx_seq_one_letter_code
_entity_poly.pdbx_strand_id
1 'polypeptide(L)'
;MAFFIATMGYTAGRPHTCRNVDAADTSLVDVSSAMKDRVDTLAVEQVALPARRIWEAVRSEFYGADNEHVVRGLSEPQVLRRVYQARSQHFSGNVHGAIEIPPLSTALNEAVSFFQFHYVTVNRVNLSKPTRLIDWAHPSLINLLRYNGTTIFVDGTFRCVPPGYKQCVIFMVHDRASGLYVPVYYVLSTSRSGDSFWDMVHFVVQSTDKQLEPAEVACDFESAIIDAVQTQFPNAIVIGCLFHLKQALRRAMKRFLIPEEECGIAMTRGVLDMLMVVDHSLIERCIKWVQREIRQRCDVAGIAYSKAKWRGFWGYFQRTWLEQYDVSVWNVAGLNNDLVARTNNPLERFNRELNDRFPNPRPSMATFVGVIKTLSAEYIPRLADVPRGRARRPTRERIQLPVPVDLPDDILDDSGDDAPAVIELSSDSSSDEEDGEAEQEL
;
A
#
# COMPACT_ATOMS: atom_id res chain seq x y z
N MET A 1 -71.54 4.71 22.16
CA MET A 1 -71.67 3.79 23.30
C MET A 1 -70.28 3.55 23.86
N ALA A 2 -70.06 3.93 25.11
CA ALA A 2 -68.88 3.56 25.85
C ALA A 2 -69.00 2.08 26.27
N PHE A 3 -67.93 1.32 26.08
CA PHE A 3 -67.82 -0.02 26.67
C PHE A 3 -66.57 -0.05 27.55
N PHE A 4 -66.81 -0.04 28.86
CA PHE A 4 -65.86 -0.48 29.86
C PHE A 4 -65.89 -2.01 29.88
N ILE A 5 -64.73 -2.65 29.84
CA ILE A 5 -64.61 -4.08 30.18
C ILE A 5 -63.86 -4.18 31.50
N ALA A 6 -64.60 -4.65 32.50
CA ALA A 6 -64.13 -5.01 33.80
C ALA A 6 -63.18 -6.21 33.74
N THR A 7 -62.20 -6.20 34.64
CA THR A 7 -61.31 -7.30 34.99
C THR A 7 -62.04 -8.64 35.13
N MET A 8 -61.61 -9.65 34.35
CA MET A 8 -61.76 -11.06 34.73
C MET A 8 -60.38 -11.69 34.78
N GLY A 9 -59.92 -11.95 36.01
CA GLY A 9 -58.76 -12.77 36.26
C GLY A 9 -59.09 -14.24 35.98
N TYR A 10 -58.22 -14.91 35.24
CA TYR A 10 -58.13 -16.36 35.21
C TYR A 10 -56.71 -16.74 35.60
N THR A 11 -56.53 -17.16 36.86
CA THR A 11 -55.32 -17.83 37.33
C THR A 11 -55.38 -19.30 36.94
N ALA A 12 -54.72 -19.65 35.83
CA ALA A 12 -54.41 -21.03 35.50
C ALA A 12 -52.90 -21.25 35.66
N GLY A 13 -52.47 -21.46 36.91
CA GLY A 13 -51.10 -21.85 37.23
C GLY A 13 -51.12 -22.93 38.30
N ARG A 14 -50.59 -24.11 37.98
CA ARG A 14 -50.27 -25.13 38.99
C ARG A 14 -49.35 -24.48 40.06
N PRO A 15 -49.52 -24.78 41.37
CA PRO A 15 -48.60 -24.29 42.37
C PRO A 15 -47.24 -24.93 42.10
N HIS A 16 -46.27 -24.11 41.68
CA HIS A 16 -44.88 -24.53 41.61
C HIS A 16 -44.27 -24.38 43.00
N THR A 17 -43.49 -25.37 43.43
CA THR A 17 -42.82 -25.41 44.75
C THR A 17 -41.54 -24.58 44.79
N CYS A 18 -41.53 -23.42 44.14
CA CYS A 18 -40.49 -22.44 44.44
C CYS A 18 -40.90 -21.78 45.76
N ARG A 19 -40.26 -22.20 46.85
CA ARG A 19 -40.15 -21.35 48.03
C ARG A 19 -39.72 -19.97 47.53
N ASN A 20 -40.46 -18.92 47.89
CA ASN A 20 -39.91 -17.57 47.91
C ASN A 20 -38.69 -17.63 48.82
N VAL A 21 -37.52 -17.87 48.23
CA VAL A 21 -36.30 -17.38 48.81
C VAL A 21 -36.45 -15.87 48.64
N ASP A 22 -36.90 -15.21 49.70
CA ASP A 22 -36.62 -13.80 49.86
C ASP A 22 -35.10 -13.71 49.79
N ALA A 23 -34.58 -13.45 48.59
CA ALA A 23 -33.22 -13.02 48.37
C ALA A 23 -33.12 -11.57 48.87
N ALA A 24 -33.34 -11.40 50.17
CA ALA A 24 -32.95 -10.22 50.91
C ALA A 24 -31.41 -10.28 50.99
N ASP A 25 -30.76 -9.90 49.88
CA ASP A 25 -29.40 -9.34 49.78
C ASP A 25 -28.83 -9.35 48.35
N THR A 26 -29.60 -9.68 47.31
CA THR A 26 -29.17 -9.36 45.93
C THR A 26 -29.51 -7.91 45.61
N SER A 27 -28.68 -6.99 46.06
CA SER A 27 -28.75 -5.58 45.64
C SER A 27 -28.60 -5.49 44.12
N LEU A 28 -29.70 -5.19 43.41
CA LEU A 28 -29.66 -4.90 41.98
C LEU A 28 -28.93 -3.57 41.78
N VAL A 29 -27.72 -3.61 41.21
CA VAL A 29 -26.94 -2.40 40.93
C VAL A 29 -27.22 -1.95 39.49
N ASP A 30 -27.76 -0.73 39.31
CA ASP A 30 -27.93 -0.14 37.98
C ASP A 30 -26.66 0.60 37.56
N VAL A 31 -25.93 0.03 36.60
CA VAL A 31 -24.68 0.59 36.06
C VAL A 31 -24.92 1.29 34.73
N SER A 32 -26.17 1.50 34.30
CA SER A 32 -26.48 2.02 32.96
C SER A 32 -25.81 3.36 32.67
N SER A 33 -25.66 4.25 33.66
CA SER A 33 -24.97 5.54 33.47
C SER A 33 -23.46 5.34 33.29
N ALA A 34 -22.83 4.58 34.18
CA ALA A 34 -21.39 4.29 34.08
C ALA A 34 -21.05 3.57 32.77
N MET A 35 -21.88 2.62 32.33
CA MET A 35 -21.73 1.99 31.02
C MET A 35 -21.87 2.99 29.87
N LYS A 36 -22.80 3.95 29.94
CA LYS A 36 -22.96 4.98 28.90
C LYS A 36 -21.70 5.84 28.79
N ASP A 37 -21.19 6.32 29.91
CA ASP A 37 -20.00 7.19 29.95
C ASP A 37 -18.76 6.43 29.47
N ARG A 38 -18.62 5.16 29.86
CA ARG A 38 -17.54 4.29 29.40
C ARG A 38 -17.63 4.01 27.91
N VAL A 39 -18.82 3.72 27.39
CA VAL A 39 -19.04 3.51 25.95
C VAL A 39 -18.68 4.77 25.16
N ASP A 40 -19.07 5.96 25.62
CA ASP A 40 -18.76 7.21 24.93
C ASP A 40 -17.25 7.47 24.89
N THR A 41 -16.59 7.25 26.03
CA THR A 41 -15.12 7.37 26.16
C THR A 41 -14.42 6.43 25.17
N LEU A 42 -14.76 5.14 25.19
CA LEU A 42 -14.17 4.14 24.29
C LEU A 42 -14.52 4.39 22.82
N ALA A 43 -15.72 4.91 22.53
CA ALA A 43 -16.15 5.20 21.17
C ALA A 43 -15.30 6.29 20.51
N VAL A 44 -14.84 7.27 21.29
CA VAL A 44 -13.96 8.37 20.87
C VAL A 44 -12.49 7.96 20.90
N GLU A 45 -12.00 7.43 22.04
CA GLU A 45 -10.59 7.07 22.22
C GLU A 45 -10.16 5.90 21.33
N GLN A 46 -11.06 4.94 21.10
CA GLN A 46 -10.80 3.71 20.34
C GLN A 46 -11.65 3.67 19.06
N VAL A 47 -11.71 4.79 18.35
CA VAL A 47 -12.51 4.96 17.13
C VAL A 47 -12.19 3.94 16.02
N ALA A 48 -10.94 3.43 15.96
CA ALA A 48 -10.53 2.41 15.01
C ALA A 48 -11.10 1.01 15.29
N LEU A 49 -11.55 0.75 16.53
CA LEU A 49 -12.11 -0.55 16.89
C LEU A 49 -13.54 -0.74 16.35
N PRO A 50 -13.90 -1.96 15.91
CA PRO A 50 -15.29 -2.30 15.62
C PRO A 50 -16.17 -2.10 16.86
N ALA A 51 -17.40 -1.61 16.68
CA ALA A 51 -18.33 -1.37 17.79
C ALA A 51 -18.60 -2.63 18.63
N ARG A 52 -18.55 -3.82 18.01
CA ARG A 52 -18.67 -5.11 18.69
C ARG A 52 -17.52 -5.38 19.68
N ARG A 53 -16.29 -4.96 19.36
CA ARG A 53 -15.15 -5.08 20.29
C ARG A 53 -15.30 -4.15 21.49
N ILE A 54 -15.84 -2.95 21.28
CA ILE A 54 -16.19 -2.03 22.37
C ILE A 54 -17.27 -2.66 23.26
N TRP A 55 -18.29 -3.29 22.67
CA TRP A 55 -19.28 -4.06 23.43
C TRP A 55 -18.64 -5.18 24.25
N GLU A 56 -17.76 -5.99 23.66
CA GLU A 56 -17.07 -7.07 24.37
C GLU A 56 -16.25 -6.55 25.57
N ALA A 57 -15.54 -5.43 25.39
CA ALA A 57 -14.77 -4.79 26.46
C ALA A 57 -15.68 -4.29 27.59
N VAL A 58 -16.72 -3.52 27.26
CA VAL A 58 -17.69 -3.00 28.24
C VAL A 58 -18.45 -4.13 28.92
N ARG A 59 -18.82 -5.18 28.19
CA ARG A 59 -19.46 -6.37 28.75
C ARG A 59 -18.54 -7.07 29.75
N SER A 60 -17.26 -7.22 29.41
CA SER A 60 -16.28 -7.83 30.32
C SER A 60 -16.08 -7.00 31.58
N GLU A 61 -16.08 -5.67 31.47
CA GLU A 61 -15.89 -4.73 32.58
C GLU A 61 -17.09 -4.72 33.54
N PHE A 62 -18.33 -4.70 33.01
CA PHE A 62 -19.54 -4.51 33.82
C PHE A 62 -20.35 -5.78 34.10
N TYR A 63 -20.15 -6.84 33.31
CA TYR A 63 -20.85 -8.13 33.46
C TYR A 63 -19.90 -9.31 33.64
N GLY A 64 -18.62 -9.06 33.96
CA GLY A 64 -17.63 -10.10 34.21
C GLY A 64 -18.05 -11.05 35.34
N ALA A 65 -17.51 -12.28 35.31
CA ALA A 65 -17.86 -13.34 36.27
C ALA A 65 -17.47 -13.01 37.72
N ASP A 66 -16.59 -12.04 37.92
CA ASP A 66 -16.09 -11.60 39.22
C ASP A 66 -16.99 -10.55 39.91
N ASN A 67 -18.13 -10.20 39.32
CA ASN A 67 -19.08 -9.26 39.93
C ASN A 67 -19.93 -9.95 41.00
N GLU A 68 -19.75 -9.53 42.26
CA GLU A 68 -20.51 -10.02 43.42
C GLU A 68 -22.00 -9.59 43.40
N HIS A 69 -22.37 -8.68 42.50
CA HIS A 69 -23.72 -8.10 42.43
C HIS A 69 -24.47 -8.48 41.14
N VAL A 70 -25.79 -8.58 41.23
CA VAL A 70 -26.67 -8.67 40.05
C VAL A 70 -26.78 -7.28 39.43
N VAL A 71 -26.25 -7.14 38.22
CA VAL A 71 -26.12 -5.84 37.55
C VAL A 71 -27.22 -5.64 36.50
N ARG A 72 -27.89 -4.48 36.53
CA ARG A 72 -28.74 -3.99 35.44
C ARG A 72 -27.97 -2.95 34.63
N GLY A 73 -27.93 -3.10 33.31
CA GLY A 73 -27.20 -2.16 32.45
C GLY A 73 -27.70 -2.18 31.00
N LEU A 74 -26.81 -1.84 30.06
CA LEU A 74 -27.12 -1.75 28.64
C LEU A 74 -27.03 -3.11 27.93
N SER A 75 -27.96 -3.36 27.00
CA SER A 75 -27.86 -4.47 26.06
C SER A 75 -26.90 -4.18 24.91
N GLU A 76 -26.43 -5.23 24.23
CA GLU A 76 -25.55 -5.12 23.05
C GLU A 76 -26.09 -4.13 22.00
N PRO A 77 -27.36 -4.19 21.54
CA PRO A 77 -27.87 -3.23 20.57
C PRO A 77 -27.86 -1.77 21.07
N GLN A 78 -28.06 -1.55 22.37
CA GLN A 78 -28.02 -0.21 22.98
C GLN A 78 -26.58 0.32 22.98
N VAL A 79 -25.60 -0.51 23.31
CA VAL A 79 -24.17 -0.14 23.26
C VAL A 79 -23.73 0.14 21.83
N LEU A 80 -24.03 -0.74 20.87
CA LEU A 80 -23.67 -0.53 19.47
C LEU A 80 -24.24 0.78 18.93
N ARG A 81 -25.54 1.04 19.17
CA ARG A 81 -26.17 2.30 18.76
C ARG A 81 -25.50 3.51 19.39
N ARG A 82 -25.15 3.42 20.68
CA ARG A 82 -24.48 4.50 21.40
C ARG A 82 -23.08 4.78 20.86
N VAL A 83 -22.30 3.75 20.51
CA VAL A 83 -20.98 3.92 19.87
C VAL A 83 -21.10 4.74 18.58
N TYR A 84 -22.04 4.39 17.71
CA TYR A 84 -22.25 5.13 16.46
C TYR A 84 -22.71 6.57 16.71
N GLN A 85 -23.58 6.80 17.69
CA GLN A 85 -24.03 8.14 18.07
C GLN A 85 -22.89 9.00 18.63
N ALA A 86 -22.11 8.47 19.57
CA ALA A 86 -20.98 9.16 20.17
C ALA A 86 -19.94 9.55 19.11
N ARG A 87 -19.59 8.62 18.20
CA ARG A 87 -18.69 8.90 17.08
C ARG A 87 -19.26 9.96 16.14
N SER A 88 -20.54 9.88 15.79
CA SER A 88 -21.17 10.87 14.90
C SER A 88 -21.19 12.27 15.53
N GLN A 89 -21.52 12.36 16.82
CA GLN A 89 -21.54 13.63 17.57
C GLN A 89 -20.14 14.24 17.70
N HIS A 90 -19.13 13.42 18.00
CA HIS A 90 -17.77 13.91 18.21
C HIS A 90 -17.07 14.29 16.90
N PHE A 91 -17.27 13.49 15.84
CA PHE A 91 -16.56 13.65 14.56
C PHE A 91 -17.43 14.25 13.44
N SER A 92 -18.56 14.87 13.77
CA SER A 92 -19.52 15.50 12.84
C SER A 92 -20.18 14.57 11.80
N GLY A 93 -20.06 13.25 11.97
CA GLY A 93 -20.57 12.24 11.02
C GLY A 93 -19.82 12.16 9.69
N ASN A 94 -18.88 13.08 9.44
CA ASN A 94 -18.03 13.09 8.25
C ASN A 94 -16.73 12.33 8.53
N VAL A 95 -16.47 11.28 7.74
CA VAL A 95 -15.26 10.47 7.86
C VAL A 95 -13.96 11.27 7.74
N HIS A 96 -13.96 12.36 6.95
CA HIS A 96 -12.80 13.24 6.81
C HIS A 96 -12.62 14.16 8.01
N GLY A 97 -13.71 14.60 8.66
CA GLY A 97 -13.62 15.34 9.92
C GLY A 97 -13.03 14.48 11.04
N ALA A 98 -13.33 13.18 11.03
CA ALA A 98 -12.84 12.24 12.04
C ALA A 98 -11.30 12.13 12.07
N ILE A 99 -10.66 12.16 10.91
CA ILE A 99 -9.20 12.00 10.79
C ILE A 99 -8.41 13.28 11.08
N GLU A 100 -9.08 14.43 11.07
CA GLU A 100 -8.51 15.75 11.38
C GLU A 100 -8.53 16.04 12.89
N ILE A 101 -9.28 15.25 13.67
CA ILE A 101 -9.47 15.44 15.11
C ILE A 101 -8.79 14.30 15.90
N PRO A 102 -8.19 14.57 17.08
CA PRO A 102 -7.66 13.52 17.94
C PRO A 102 -8.74 12.50 18.32
N PRO A 103 -8.41 11.21 18.45
CA PRO A 103 -7.06 10.66 18.43
C PRO A 103 -6.54 10.27 17.03
N LEU A 104 -7.30 10.44 15.95
CA LEU A 104 -6.87 9.99 14.62
C LEU A 104 -5.85 10.94 13.97
N SER A 105 -5.91 12.23 14.29
CA SER A 105 -4.96 13.21 13.76
C SER A 105 -3.60 13.20 14.46
N THR A 106 -3.48 12.58 15.64
CA THR A 106 -2.23 12.56 16.43
C THR A 106 -1.47 11.25 16.26
N ALA A 107 -0.19 11.20 16.62
CA ALA A 107 0.59 9.97 16.64
C ALA A 107 0.14 9.03 17.78
N LEU A 108 0.53 7.75 17.71
CA LEU A 108 0.10 6.76 18.71
C LEU A 108 0.76 7.08 20.06
N ASN A 109 -0.05 7.34 21.09
CA ASN A 109 0.39 7.67 22.45
C ASN A 109 1.27 8.94 22.54
N GLU A 110 1.22 9.81 21.54
CA GLU A 110 2.01 11.05 21.49
C GLU A 110 1.13 12.25 21.11
N ALA A 111 1.37 13.40 21.74
CA ALA A 111 0.66 14.65 21.47
C ALA A 111 1.27 15.43 20.28
N VAL A 112 1.67 14.72 19.22
CA VAL A 112 2.21 15.31 17.99
C VAL A 112 1.30 14.97 16.81
N SER A 113 1.24 15.85 15.81
CA SER A 113 0.42 15.62 14.61
C SER A 113 0.97 14.45 13.80
N PHE A 114 0.11 13.50 13.47
CA PHE A 114 0.38 12.43 12.52
C PHE A 114 -0.29 12.71 11.17
N PHE A 115 -1.48 13.33 11.19
CA PHE A 115 -2.11 13.89 10.00
C PHE A 115 -1.30 15.08 9.50
N GLN A 116 -1.02 15.12 8.19
CA GLN A 116 -0.20 16.15 7.56
C GLN A 116 -1.04 17.11 6.72
N PHE A 117 -1.81 16.59 5.78
CA PHE A 117 -2.65 17.42 4.93
C PHE A 117 -3.89 16.67 4.41
N HIS A 118 -4.87 17.47 4.03
CA HIS A 118 -6.04 17.04 3.28
C HIS A 118 -6.31 18.07 2.18
N TYR A 119 -6.11 17.65 0.94
CA TYR A 119 -6.18 18.50 -0.22
C TYR A 119 -7.26 18.01 -1.19
N VAL A 120 -8.05 18.94 -1.72
CA VAL A 120 -9.19 18.64 -2.58
C VAL A 120 -9.13 19.53 -3.81
N THR A 121 -9.13 18.91 -4.99
CA THR A 121 -9.13 19.61 -6.26
C THR A 121 -10.30 19.18 -7.12
N VAL A 122 -10.63 20.03 -8.09
CA VAL A 122 -11.65 19.72 -9.08
C VAL A 122 -11.15 18.59 -9.97
N ASN A 123 -11.94 17.51 -10.05
CA ASN A 123 -11.71 16.45 -11.01
C ASN A 123 -12.24 16.91 -12.38
N ARG A 124 -11.32 17.13 -13.32
CA ARG A 124 -11.64 17.64 -14.67
C ARG A 124 -12.46 16.67 -15.51
N VAL A 125 -12.44 15.37 -15.19
CA VAL A 125 -13.19 14.32 -15.89
C VAL A 125 -14.58 14.14 -15.27
N ASN A 126 -14.68 14.20 -13.94
CA ASN A 126 -15.95 14.06 -13.24
C ASN A 126 -16.09 15.11 -12.14
N LEU A 127 -16.74 16.23 -12.49
CA LEU A 127 -16.96 17.36 -11.59
C LEU A 127 -17.74 17.00 -10.32
N SER A 128 -18.49 15.89 -10.31
CA SER A 128 -19.23 15.42 -9.13
C SER A 128 -18.37 14.62 -8.14
N LYS A 129 -17.16 14.20 -8.54
CA LYS A 129 -16.24 13.39 -7.74
C LYS A 129 -14.87 14.07 -7.67
N PRO A 130 -14.66 15.01 -6.72
CA PRO A 130 -13.40 15.74 -6.63
C PRO A 130 -12.21 14.78 -6.39
N THR A 131 -11.04 15.21 -6.83
CA THR A 131 -9.79 14.52 -6.49
C THR A 131 -9.44 14.88 -5.06
N ARG A 132 -9.10 13.88 -4.25
CA ARG A 132 -8.76 14.06 -2.84
C ARG A 132 -7.46 13.35 -2.53
N LEU A 133 -6.56 14.08 -1.89
CA LEU A 133 -5.32 13.58 -1.33
C LEU A 133 -5.35 13.76 0.18
N ILE A 134 -5.03 12.70 0.92
CA ILE A 134 -4.92 12.75 2.37
C ILE A 134 -3.65 12.05 2.80
N ASP A 135 -2.87 12.69 3.65
CA ASP A 135 -1.57 12.19 4.07
C ASP A 135 -1.40 12.13 5.58
N TRP A 136 -0.64 11.12 5.98
CA TRP A 136 -0.18 10.92 7.33
C TRP A 136 1.29 10.55 7.36
N ALA A 137 2.01 11.12 8.33
CA ALA A 137 3.40 10.81 8.59
C ALA A 137 3.74 11.13 10.05
N HIS A 138 4.63 10.33 10.61
CA HIS A 138 5.13 10.58 11.96
C HIS A 138 6.25 11.62 11.92
N PRO A 139 6.20 12.73 12.70
CA PRO A 139 7.19 13.81 12.63
C PRO A 139 8.64 13.34 12.78
N SER A 140 8.90 12.43 13.72
CA SER A 140 10.23 11.83 13.90
C SER A 140 10.74 11.04 12.68
N LEU A 141 9.85 10.46 11.87
CA LEU A 141 10.22 9.74 10.64
C LEU A 141 10.43 10.71 9.48
N ILE A 142 9.67 11.81 9.42
CA ILE A 142 9.87 12.91 8.45
C ILE A 142 11.30 13.44 8.54
N ASN A 143 11.87 13.53 9.73
CA ASN A 143 13.26 13.99 9.93
C ASN A 143 14.31 13.16 9.17
N LEU A 144 14.02 11.88 8.86
CA LEU A 144 14.93 11.04 8.06
C LEU A 144 15.05 11.51 6.61
N LEU A 145 14.03 12.21 6.10
CA LEU A 145 14.02 12.74 4.73
C LEU A 145 14.75 14.08 4.62
N ARG A 146 15.04 14.74 5.74
CA ARG A 146 15.80 16.01 5.79
C ARG A 146 17.32 15.80 5.65
N TYR A 147 17.80 14.56 5.63
CA TYR A 147 19.19 14.28 5.33
C TYR A 147 19.47 14.45 3.83
N ASN A 148 20.60 15.09 3.49
CA ASN A 148 21.00 15.25 2.09
C ASN A 148 21.34 13.90 1.44
N GLY A 149 20.96 13.75 0.18
CA GLY A 149 21.33 12.59 -0.63
C GLY A 149 20.69 11.29 -0.14
N THR A 150 19.45 11.38 0.36
CA THR A 150 18.65 10.21 0.74
C THR A 150 18.28 9.36 -0.48
N THR A 151 18.06 8.08 -0.24
CA THR A 151 17.46 7.15 -1.20
C THR A 151 16.00 6.99 -0.81
N ILE A 152 15.10 7.44 -1.67
CA ILE A 152 13.65 7.35 -1.47
C ILE A 152 13.09 6.26 -2.37
N PHE A 153 12.08 5.57 -1.89
CA PHE A 153 11.30 4.60 -2.63
C PHE A 153 9.85 5.08 -2.61
N VAL A 154 9.18 5.03 -3.76
CA VAL A 154 7.78 5.43 -3.90
C VAL A 154 7.01 4.34 -4.62
N ASP A 155 5.95 3.85 -3.98
CA ASP A 155 5.12 2.77 -4.53
C ASP A 155 3.66 2.91 -4.09
N GLY A 156 2.75 2.49 -4.96
CA GLY A 156 1.32 2.49 -4.72
C GLY A 156 0.84 1.12 -4.26
N THR A 157 -0.06 1.07 -3.27
CA THR A 157 -0.81 -0.14 -2.92
C THR A 157 -2.30 0.07 -3.07
N PHE A 158 -3.01 -0.95 -3.58
CA PHE A 158 -4.42 -0.85 -3.98
C PHE A 158 -5.37 -1.63 -3.06
N ARG A 159 -4.87 -2.68 -2.41
CA ARG A 159 -5.70 -3.63 -1.64
C ARG A 159 -6.18 -3.07 -0.30
N CYS A 160 -5.28 -2.48 0.48
CA CYS A 160 -5.57 -1.96 1.83
C CYS A 160 -6.07 -0.50 1.84
N VAL A 161 -6.85 -0.13 0.83
CA VAL A 161 -7.27 1.27 0.61
C VAL A 161 -8.72 1.48 1.05
N PRO A 162 -9.05 2.50 1.87
CA PRO A 162 -10.42 2.75 2.28
C PRO A 162 -11.40 2.97 1.12
N PRO A 163 -12.70 2.66 1.31
CA PRO A 163 -13.73 2.91 0.29
C PRO A 163 -13.72 4.35 -0.22
N GLY A 164 -13.85 4.51 -1.55
CA GLY A 164 -13.80 5.81 -2.22
C GLY A 164 -12.41 6.25 -2.67
N TYR A 165 -11.34 5.57 -2.24
CA TYR A 165 -9.97 5.81 -2.68
C TYR A 165 -9.50 4.72 -3.64
N LYS A 166 -8.66 5.12 -4.61
CA LYS A 166 -8.11 4.23 -5.63
C LYS A 166 -6.80 3.60 -5.18
N GLN A 167 -5.97 4.35 -4.46
CA GLN A 167 -4.64 3.90 -4.04
C GLN A 167 -4.17 4.57 -2.73
N CYS A 168 -3.20 3.94 -2.08
CA CYS A 168 -2.34 4.52 -1.07
C CYS A 168 -0.91 4.54 -1.60
N VAL A 169 -0.31 5.72 -1.76
CA VAL A 169 1.10 5.88 -2.17
C VAL A 169 1.96 6.01 -0.93
N ILE A 170 2.99 5.17 -0.82
CA ILE A 170 3.90 5.13 0.32
C ILE A 170 5.23 5.74 -0.10
N PHE A 171 5.70 6.73 0.67
CA PHE A 171 7.06 7.25 0.53
C PHE A 171 7.91 6.63 1.63
N MET A 172 8.94 5.91 1.23
CA MET A 172 9.82 5.17 2.11
C MET A 172 11.26 5.64 1.95
N VAL A 173 11.99 5.77 3.05
CA VAL A 173 13.41 6.17 3.04
C VAL A 173 14.29 5.02 3.50
N HIS A 174 15.46 4.88 2.88
CA HIS A 174 16.52 4.05 3.42
C HIS A 174 17.38 4.84 4.40
N ASP A 175 17.22 4.58 5.70
CA ASP A 175 18.11 5.12 6.72
C ASP A 175 19.43 4.36 6.71
N ARG A 176 20.52 5.03 6.28
CA ARG A 176 21.85 4.41 6.17
C ARG A 176 22.43 4.01 7.52
N ALA A 177 22.09 4.74 8.59
CA ALA A 177 22.65 4.54 9.93
C ALA A 177 22.14 3.24 10.56
N SER A 178 20.82 3.03 10.59
CA SER A 178 20.22 1.76 11.03
C SER A 178 20.20 0.68 9.94
N GLY A 179 20.34 1.07 8.68
CA GLY A 179 20.09 0.20 7.53
C GLY A 179 18.63 -0.19 7.37
N LEU A 180 17.68 0.47 8.03
CA LEU A 180 16.25 0.20 7.90
C LEU A 180 15.67 0.88 6.66
N TYR A 181 14.63 0.27 6.10
CA TYR A 181 13.74 0.99 5.20
C TYR A 181 12.53 1.38 6.01
N VAL A 182 12.20 2.65 5.97
CA VAL A 182 11.23 3.25 6.89
C VAL A 182 10.15 3.88 6.04
N PRO A 183 8.90 3.38 6.09
CA PRO A 183 7.77 4.09 5.50
C PRO A 183 7.57 5.39 6.30
N VAL A 184 7.50 6.52 5.61
CA VAL A 184 7.40 7.84 6.22
C VAL A 184 6.03 8.44 5.97
N TYR A 185 5.63 8.52 4.70
CA TYR A 185 4.33 9.08 4.30
C TYR A 185 3.40 7.99 3.77
N TYR A 186 2.11 8.17 4.04
CA TYR A 186 1.01 7.33 3.57
C TYR A 186 -0.04 8.23 2.92
N VAL A 187 -0.02 8.35 1.59
CA VAL A 187 -0.90 9.29 0.87
C VAL A 187 -2.05 8.53 0.20
N LEU A 188 -3.26 8.68 0.73
CA LEU A 188 -4.47 8.19 0.09
C LEU A 188 -4.89 9.10 -1.06
N SER A 189 -5.25 8.49 -2.19
CA SER A 189 -5.71 9.22 -3.37
C SER A 189 -6.94 8.62 -4.03
N THR A 190 -7.86 9.49 -4.44
CA THR A 190 -9.01 9.12 -5.27
C THR A 190 -8.68 9.09 -6.77
N SER A 191 -7.46 9.45 -7.15
CA SER A 191 -6.98 9.54 -8.53
C SER A 191 -5.59 8.90 -8.71
N ARG A 192 -5.32 8.47 -9.95
CA ARG A 192 -4.02 7.96 -10.42
C ARG A 192 -3.46 8.84 -11.56
N SER A 193 -3.88 10.11 -11.61
CA SER A 193 -3.45 11.02 -12.68
C SER A 193 -2.08 11.63 -12.38
N GLY A 194 -1.37 12.07 -13.44
CA GLY A 194 -0.13 12.86 -13.31
C GLY A 194 -0.26 14.03 -12.35
N ASP A 195 -1.32 14.83 -12.48
CA ASP A 195 -1.60 15.94 -11.55
C ASP A 195 -1.66 15.49 -10.09
N SER A 196 -2.23 14.30 -9.82
CA SER A 196 -2.35 13.80 -8.44
C SER A 196 -0.99 13.38 -7.89
N PHE A 197 -0.16 12.70 -8.69
CA PHE A 197 1.20 12.37 -8.29
C PHE A 197 2.06 13.62 -8.09
N TRP A 198 1.93 14.61 -8.97
CA TRP A 198 2.62 15.89 -8.81
C TRP A 198 2.24 16.57 -7.49
N ASP A 199 0.95 16.67 -7.20
CA ASP A 199 0.44 17.24 -5.95
C ASP A 199 0.97 16.46 -4.72
N MET A 200 0.97 15.11 -4.77
CA MET A 200 1.51 14.28 -3.69
C MET A 200 2.96 14.62 -3.38
N VAL A 201 3.84 14.58 -4.39
CA VAL A 201 5.27 14.85 -4.22
C VAL A 201 5.46 16.30 -3.77
N HIS A 202 4.70 17.24 -4.33
CA HIS A 202 4.76 18.64 -3.93
C HIS A 202 4.46 18.85 -2.44
N PHE A 203 3.37 18.26 -1.91
CA PHE A 203 3.02 18.40 -0.50
C PHE A 203 3.99 17.67 0.43
N VAL A 204 4.51 16.51 0.03
CA VAL A 204 5.61 15.84 0.74
C VAL A 204 6.80 16.78 0.87
N VAL A 205 7.24 17.42 -0.23
CA VAL A 205 8.32 18.41 -0.20
C VAL A 205 7.98 19.59 0.72
N GLN A 206 6.76 20.14 0.66
CA GLN A 206 6.35 21.24 1.56
C GLN A 206 6.44 20.83 3.03
N SER A 207 6.00 19.63 3.39
CA SER A 207 6.02 19.13 4.78
C SER A 207 7.43 18.88 5.32
N THR A 208 8.44 18.83 4.45
CA THR A 208 9.86 18.75 4.82
C THR A 208 10.55 20.11 4.91
N ASP A 209 9.80 21.21 4.98
CA ASP A 209 10.32 22.59 4.90
C ASP A 209 11.14 22.83 3.61
N LYS A 210 10.81 22.11 2.53
CA LYS A 210 11.55 22.08 1.25
C LYS A 210 13.02 21.65 1.38
N GLN A 211 13.35 20.87 2.41
CA GLN A 211 14.70 20.34 2.64
C GLN A 211 14.91 18.94 2.05
N LEU A 212 13.88 18.37 1.42
CA LEU A 212 13.96 17.08 0.77
C LEU A 212 14.80 17.15 -0.51
N GLU A 213 16.04 16.66 -0.43
CA GLU A 213 16.98 16.59 -1.55
C GLU A 213 17.49 15.14 -1.71
N PRO A 214 16.69 14.25 -2.35
CA PRO A 214 17.11 12.88 -2.59
C PRO A 214 18.23 12.83 -3.62
N ALA A 215 19.17 11.91 -3.41
CA ALA A 215 20.14 11.55 -4.46
C ALA A 215 19.48 10.60 -5.47
N GLU A 216 18.58 9.75 -4.98
CA GLU A 216 18.07 8.60 -5.71
C GLU A 216 16.59 8.43 -5.36
N VAL A 217 15.74 8.22 -6.36
CA VAL A 217 14.32 7.89 -6.18
C VAL A 217 14.01 6.63 -6.97
N ALA A 218 13.69 5.56 -6.25
CA ALA A 218 13.22 4.32 -6.83
C ALA A 218 11.69 4.30 -6.89
N CYS A 219 11.11 4.01 -8.06
CA CYS A 219 9.66 3.94 -8.23
C CYS A 219 9.28 2.96 -9.33
N ASP A 220 7.97 2.77 -9.51
CA ASP A 220 7.43 1.92 -10.55
C ASP A 220 7.45 2.58 -11.94
N PHE A 221 7.28 1.77 -12.98
CA PHE A 221 7.22 2.24 -14.36
C PHE A 221 5.84 2.82 -14.67
N GLU A 222 5.62 4.02 -14.14
CA GLU A 222 4.47 4.85 -14.41
C GLU A 222 4.95 6.25 -14.79
N SER A 223 4.76 6.66 -16.05
CA SER A 223 5.23 7.97 -16.52
C SER A 223 4.76 9.12 -15.62
N ALA A 224 3.53 9.04 -15.11
CA ALA A 224 2.97 10.03 -14.20
C ALA A 224 3.77 10.23 -12.90
N ILE A 225 4.28 9.15 -12.28
CA ILE A 225 5.09 9.26 -11.06
C ILE A 225 6.52 9.69 -11.38
N ILE A 226 7.09 9.15 -12.47
CA ILE A 226 8.44 9.50 -12.94
C ILE A 226 8.52 10.99 -13.27
N ASP A 227 7.55 11.51 -14.03
CA ASP A 227 7.47 12.93 -14.41
C ASP A 227 7.32 13.82 -13.17
N ALA A 228 6.47 13.43 -12.22
CA ALA A 228 6.27 14.16 -10.97
C ALA A 228 7.57 14.22 -10.14
N VAL A 229 8.26 13.09 -10.00
CA VAL A 229 9.54 12.98 -9.29
C VAL A 229 10.63 13.79 -9.98
N GLN A 230 10.81 13.64 -11.29
CA GLN A 230 11.84 14.37 -12.05
C GLN A 230 11.59 15.88 -12.02
N THR A 231 10.33 16.32 -12.06
CA THR A 231 9.98 17.74 -11.96
C THR A 231 10.33 18.32 -10.59
N GLN A 232 10.05 17.59 -9.51
CA GLN A 232 10.29 18.07 -8.13
C GLN A 232 11.75 17.89 -7.70
N PHE A 233 12.45 16.88 -8.23
CA PHE A 233 13.82 16.51 -7.91
C PHE A 233 14.68 16.37 -9.19
N PRO A 234 14.97 17.46 -9.89
CA PRO A 234 15.67 17.42 -11.18
C PRO A 234 17.10 16.85 -11.09
N ASN A 235 17.70 16.86 -9.90
CA ASN A 235 19.05 16.32 -9.67
C ASN A 235 19.06 14.88 -9.18
N ALA A 236 17.90 14.30 -8.85
CA ALA A 236 17.83 12.93 -8.35
C ALA A 236 17.90 11.94 -9.50
N ILE A 237 18.62 10.84 -9.29
CA ILE A 237 18.60 9.69 -10.21
C ILE A 237 17.29 8.94 -9.98
N VAL A 238 16.43 8.91 -10.99
CA VAL A 238 15.18 8.13 -10.94
C VAL A 238 15.45 6.74 -11.49
N ILE A 239 15.10 5.71 -10.71
CA ILE A 239 15.36 4.32 -11.04
C ILE A 239 14.06 3.54 -10.96
N GLY A 240 13.71 2.91 -12.07
CA GLY A 240 12.58 2.02 -12.15
C GLY A 240 12.83 0.71 -11.39
N CYS A 241 11.77 0.17 -10.83
CA CYS A 241 11.79 -1.11 -10.14
C CYS A 241 12.22 -2.26 -11.07
N LEU A 242 13.39 -2.86 -10.81
CA LEU A 242 13.89 -4.02 -11.56
C LEU A 242 12.92 -5.22 -11.55
N PHE A 243 12.22 -5.43 -10.43
CA PHE A 243 11.22 -6.49 -10.31
C PHE A 243 10.03 -6.26 -11.25
N HIS A 244 9.50 -5.03 -11.29
CA HIS A 244 8.40 -4.66 -12.17
C HIS A 244 8.80 -4.60 -13.63
N LEU A 245 10.05 -4.25 -13.95
CA LEU A 245 10.62 -4.43 -15.29
C LEU A 245 10.55 -5.90 -15.71
N LYS A 246 11.13 -6.81 -14.91
CA LYS A 246 11.12 -8.25 -15.19
C LYS A 246 9.69 -8.78 -15.32
N GLN A 247 8.78 -8.32 -14.48
CA GLN A 247 7.36 -8.71 -14.53
C GLN A 247 6.68 -8.19 -15.81
N ALA A 248 6.92 -6.94 -16.21
CA ALA A 248 6.39 -6.33 -17.42
C ALA A 248 6.89 -7.05 -18.68
N LEU A 249 8.21 -7.29 -18.78
CA LEU A 249 8.80 -8.09 -19.86
C LEU A 249 8.18 -9.50 -19.93
N ARG A 250 7.98 -10.14 -18.78
CA ARG A 250 7.35 -11.46 -18.72
C ARG A 250 5.88 -11.44 -19.16
N ARG A 251 5.10 -10.44 -18.75
CA ARG A 251 3.72 -10.23 -19.22
C ARG A 251 3.67 -9.97 -20.72
N ALA A 252 4.57 -9.13 -21.24
CA ALA A 252 4.68 -8.86 -22.66
C ALA A 252 4.95 -10.15 -23.45
N MET A 253 5.91 -10.99 -23.02
CA MET A 253 6.15 -12.28 -23.66
C MET A 253 4.90 -13.17 -23.70
N LYS A 254 4.11 -13.21 -22.61
CA LYS A 254 2.82 -13.93 -22.58
C LYS A 254 1.81 -13.34 -23.56
N ARG A 255 1.69 -12.01 -23.66
CA ARG A 255 0.78 -11.34 -24.61
C ARG A 255 1.11 -11.66 -26.07
N PHE A 256 2.39 -11.77 -26.41
CA PHE A 256 2.85 -12.20 -27.74
C PHE A 256 2.80 -13.72 -27.92
N LEU A 257 2.23 -14.46 -26.96
CA LEU A 257 2.04 -15.91 -26.99
C LEU A 257 3.35 -16.69 -27.17
N ILE A 258 4.47 -16.14 -26.69
CA ILE A 258 5.77 -16.82 -26.69
C ILE A 258 5.66 -18.05 -25.80
N PRO A 259 6.05 -19.25 -26.26
CA PRO A 259 6.02 -20.48 -25.47
C PRO A 259 6.73 -20.34 -24.13
N GLU A 260 6.23 -21.06 -23.11
CA GLU A 260 6.76 -20.98 -21.74
C GLU A 260 8.24 -21.37 -21.66
N GLU A 261 8.65 -22.35 -22.45
CA GLU A 261 10.04 -22.82 -22.49
C GLU A 261 10.99 -21.74 -23.03
N GLU A 262 10.59 -21.04 -24.09
CA GLU A 262 11.33 -19.88 -24.63
C GLU A 262 11.36 -18.72 -23.63
N CYS A 263 10.24 -18.46 -22.94
CA CYS A 263 10.18 -17.44 -21.89
C CYS A 263 11.14 -17.77 -20.73
N GLY A 264 11.22 -19.05 -20.33
CA GLY A 264 12.13 -19.51 -19.28
C GLY A 264 13.59 -19.26 -19.63
N ILE A 265 13.97 -19.54 -20.89
CA ILE A 265 15.31 -19.23 -21.41
C ILE A 265 15.60 -17.73 -21.33
N ALA A 266 14.70 -16.90 -21.86
CA ALA A 266 14.90 -15.46 -21.91
C ALA A 266 14.96 -14.80 -20.52
N MET A 267 14.21 -15.32 -19.55
CA MET A 267 14.19 -14.86 -18.16
C MET A 267 15.34 -15.41 -17.31
N THR A 268 16.19 -16.27 -17.86
CA THR A 268 17.39 -16.75 -17.15
C THR A 268 18.35 -15.59 -16.91
N ARG A 269 18.97 -15.55 -15.72
CA ARG A 269 19.98 -14.54 -15.38
C ARG A 269 21.11 -14.55 -16.42
N GLY A 270 21.51 -13.37 -16.86
CA GLY A 270 22.52 -13.17 -17.91
C GLY A 270 21.95 -13.24 -19.33
N VAL A 271 20.63 -13.14 -19.51
CA VAL A 271 19.99 -13.08 -20.83
C VAL A 271 19.28 -11.74 -20.99
N LEU A 272 17.98 -11.63 -20.70
CA LEU A 272 17.28 -10.34 -20.82
C LEU A 272 17.79 -9.27 -19.85
N ASP A 273 18.22 -9.67 -18.65
CA ASP A 273 18.76 -8.74 -17.65
C ASP A 273 20.17 -8.23 -17.95
N MET A 274 20.79 -8.68 -19.05
CA MET A 274 21.99 -8.04 -19.59
C MET A 274 21.74 -6.62 -20.06
N LEU A 275 20.55 -6.36 -20.63
CA LEU A 275 20.17 -5.04 -21.15
C LEU A 275 20.21 -3.97 -20.06
N MET A 276 20.04 -4.37 -18.80
CA MET A 276 19.97 -3.47 -17.66
C MET A 276 21.37 -3.11 -17.12
N VAL A 277 22.41 -3.89 -17.43
CA VAL A 277 23.73 -3.74 -16.80
C VAL A 277 24.83 -3.33 -17.77
N VAL A 278 24.58 -3.41 -19.07
CA VAL A 278 25.51 -2.90 -20.09
C VAL A 278 25.47 -1.38 -20.15
N ASP A 279 26.59 -0.78 -20.52
CA ASP A 279 26.68 0.66 -20.77
C ASP A 279 25.59 1.12 -21.76
N HIS A 280 25.05 2.32 -21.53
CA HIS A 280 23.95 2.87 -22.34
C HIS A 280 24.28 2.89 -23.84
N SER A 281 25.54 3.19 -24.20
CA SER A 281 25.99 3.23 -25.59
C SER A 281 25.98 1.86 -26.29
N LEU A 282 25.90 0.77 -25.52
CA LEU A 282 25.95 -0.60 -26.02
C LEU A 282 24.59 -1.28 -26.08
N ILE A 283 23.49 -0.61 -25.73
CA ILE A 283 22.16 -1.24 -25.64
C ILE A 283 21.71 -1.83 -26.96
N GLU A 284 21.82 -1.09 -28.08
CA GLU A 284 21.42 -1.62 -29.39
C GLU A 284 22.20 -2.89 -29.76
N ARG A 285 23.50 -2.90 -29.46
CA ARG A 285 24.37 -4.06 -29.65
C ARG A 285 23.97 -5.20 -28.72
N CYS A 286 23.64 -4.90 -27.47
CA CYS A 286 23.20 -5.88 -26.48
C CYS A 286 21.86 -6.51 -26.87
N ILE A 287 20.92 -5.77 -27.46
CA ILE A 287 19.66 -6.33 -27.97
C ILE A 287 19.93 -7.41 -29.01
N LYS A 288 20.81 -7.15 -29.97
CA LYS A 288 21.22 -8.14 -30.98
C LYS A 288 21.87 -9.36 -30.33
N TRP A 289 22.72 -9.14 -29.33
CA TRP A 289 23.33 -10.22 -28.56
C TRP A 289 22.29 -11.08 -27.84
N VAL A 290 21.34 -10.47 -27.14
CA VAL A 290 20.28 -11.17 -26.38
C VAL A 290 19.37 -11.96 -27.33
N GLN A 291 19.01 -11.39 -28.48
CA GLN A 291 18.25 -12.10 -29.51
C GLN A 291 18.95 -13.38 -29.98
N ARG A 292 20.26 -13.29 -30.25
CA ARG A 292 21.08 -14.45 -30.63
C ARG A 292 21.19 -15.46 -29.49
N GLU A 293 21.40 -14.99 -28.26
CA GLU A 293 21.56 -15.82 -27.07
C GLU A 293 20.30 -16.66 -26.79
N ILE A 294 19.12 -16.04 -26.86
CA ILE A 294 17.84 -16.75 -26.70
C ILE A 294 17.70 -17.85 -27.76
N ARG A 295 17.96 -17.51 -29.03
CA ARG A 295 17.86 -18.47 -30.14
C ARG A 295 18.81 -19.65 -29.98
N GLN A 296 20.08 -19.38 -29.67
CA GLN A 296 21.10 -20.41 -29.47
C GLN A 296 20.72 -21.34 -28.31
N ARG A 297 20.20 -20.80 -27.20
CA ARG A 297 19.76 -21.62 -26.07
C ARG A 297 18.53 -22.46 -26.41
N CYS A 298 17.61 -21.96 -27.23
CA CYS A 298 16.50 -22.76 -27.76
C CYS A 298 17.02 -23.91 -28.62
N ASP A 299 17.95 -23.65 -29.54
CA ASP A 299 18.54 -24.67 -30.42
C ASP A 299 19.25 -25.77 -29.61
N VAL A 300 20.06 -25.40 -28.61
CA VAL A 300 20.74 -26.34 -27.70
C VAL A 300 19.75 -27.17 -26.89
N ALA A 301 18.63 -26.58 -26.49
CA ALA A 301 17.56 -27.26 -25.76
C ALA A 301 16.62 -28.07 -26.67
N GLY A 302 16.79 -28.03 -28.00
CA GLY A 302 15.88 -28.68 -28.95
C GLY A 302 14.50 -28.03 -29.05
N ILE A 303 14.37 -26.75 -28.66
CA ILE A 303 13.13 -25.98 -28.68
C ILE A 303 13.06 -25.19 -30.00
N ALA A 304 11.95 -25.30 -30.73
CA ALA A 304 11.74 -24.52 -31.95
C ALA A 304 11.53 -23.03 -31.64
N TYR A 305 12.42 -22.17 -32.12
CA TYR A 305 12.38 -20.72 -31.86
C TYR A 305 11.23 -20.01 -32.61
N SER A 306 10.38 -19.31 -31.85
CA SER A 306 9.21 -18.60 -32.39
C SER A 306 9.56 -17.23 -33.01
N LYS A 307 10.27 -17.21 -34.14
CA LYS A 307 10.81 -15.97 -34.77
C LYS A 307 9.79 -14.83 -34.90
N ALA A 308 8.59 -15.11 -35.41
CA ALA A 308 7.57 -14.09 -35.63
C ALA A 308 6.98 -13.50 -34.33
N LYS A 309 6.91 -14.29 -33.25
CA LYS A 309 6.42 -13.84 -31.93
C LYS A 309 7.46 -12.97 -31.22
N TRP A 310 8.72 -13.39 -31.25
CA TRP A 310 9.83 -12.61 -30.73
C TRP A 310 9.99 -11.26 -31.42
N ARG A 311 9.77 -11.19 -32.74
CA ARG A 311 9.72 -9.92 -33.47
C ARG A 311 8.68 -8.95 -32.89
N GLY A 312 7.48 -9.45 -32.59
CA GLY A 312 6.44 -8.68 -31.93
C GLY A 312 6.88 -8.16 -30.56
N PHE A 313 7.47 -9.03 -29.74
CA PHE A 313 8.03 -8.66 -28.44
C PHE A 313 9.12 -7.59 -28.53
N TRP A 314 10.07 -7.70 -29.46
CA TRP A 314 11.13 -6.70 -29.63
C TRP A 314 10.61 -5.37 -30.16
N GLY A 315 9.59 -5.39 -31.03
CA GLY A 315 8.89 -4.16 -31.44
C GLY A 315 8.19 -3.47 -30.26
N TYR A 316 7.56 -4.24 -29.36
CA TYR A 316 7.04 -3.71 -28.09
C TYR A 316 8.19 -3.17 -27.21
N PHE A 317 9.31 -3.90 -27.13
CA PHE A 317 10.44 -3.52 -26.28
C PHE A 317 11.01 -2.18 -26.71
N GLN A 318 11.19 -1.98 -28.02
CA GLN A 318 11.66 -0.72 -28.57
C GLN A 318 10.70 0.43 -28.24
N ARG A 319 9.41 0.30 -28.56
CA ARG A 319 8.42 1.36 -28.30
C ARG A 319 8.30 1.72 -26.81
N THR A 320 8.36 0.72 -25.94
CA THR A 320 8.12 0.93 -24.50
C THR A 320 9.40 1.34 -23.78
N TRP A 321 10.50 0.61 -23.96
CA TRP A 321 11.71 0.75 -23.15
C TRP A 321 12.80 1.59 -23.81
N LEU A 322 12.71 1.90 -25.11
CA LEU A 322 13.66 2.79 -25.79
C LEU A 322 13.05 4.12 -26.20
N GLU A 323 11.76 4.15 -26.55
CA GLU A 323 11.08 5.36 -27.03
C GLU A 323 10.26 6.05 -25.93
N GLN A 324 9.47 5.30 -25.15
CA GLN A 324 8.62 5.87 -24.10
C GLN A 324 9.38 6.19 -22.80
N TYR A 325 10.25 5.29 -22.33
CA TYR A 325 11.07 5.50 -21.13
C TYR A 325 12.51 5.83 -21.51
N ASP A 326 13.09 6.80 -20.80
CA ASP A 326 14.53 7.05 -20.90
C ASP A 326 15.30 5.83 -20.37
N VAL A 327 16.36 5.46 -21.09
CA VAL A 327 17.23 4.33 -20.77
C VAL A 327 17.75 4.40 -19.33
N SER A 328 18.11 5.60 -18.85
CA SER A 328 18.66 5.80 -17.51
C SER A 328 17.70 5.43 -16.38
N VAL A 329 16.39 5.34 -16.66
CA VAL A 329 15.40 4.94 -15.67
C VAL A 329 15.48 3.44 -15.40
N TRP A 330 15.72 2.60 -16.39
CA TRP A 330 15.69 1.14 -16.22
C TRP A 330 17.05 0.45 -16.36
N ASN A 331 18.03 1.12 -16.95
CA ASN A 331 19.41 0.69 -17.00
C ASN A 331 20.15 1.19 -15.74
N VAL A 332 20.94 0.28 -15.16
CA VAL A 332 21.61 0.46 -13.88
C VAL A 332 23.13 0.35 -14.00
N ALA A 333 23.66 0.41 -15.23
CA ALA A 333 25.08 0.40 -15.50
C ALA A 333 25.77 1.62 -14.85
N GLY A 334 26.89 1.39 -14.19
CA GLY A 334 27.63 2.44 -13.48
C GLY A 334 26.98 2.93 -12.18
N LEU A 335 25.77 2.46 -11.83
CA LEU A 335 25.15 2.76 -10.55
C LEU A 335 25.76 1.92 -9.42
N ASN A 336 25.69 2.43 -8.20
CA ASN A 336 26.20 1.72 -7.03
C ASN A 336 25.42 0.40 -6.83
N ASN A 337 26.12 -0.74 -6.78
CA ASN A 337 25.52 -2.06 -6.54
C ASN A 337 24.61 -2.10 -5.29
N ASP A 338 24.91 -1.30 -4.28
CA ASP A 338 24.04 -1.16 -3.11
C ASP A 338 22.69 -0.55 -3.48
N LEU A 339 22.61 0.46 -4.34
CA LEU A 339 21.36 1.04 -4.81
C LEU A 339 20.57 0.06 -5.67
N VAL A 340 21.26 -0.59 -6.60
CA VAL A 340 20.63 -1.48 -7.59
C VAL A 340 20.08 -2.76 -6.94
N ALA A 341 20.78 -3.30 -5.94
CA ALA A 341 20.32 -4.47 -5.19
C ALA A 341 19.07 -4.20 -4.33
N ARG A 342 18.61 -2.95 -4.26
CA ARG A 342 17.58 -2.46 -3.33
C ARG A 342 16.31 -1.96 -4.02
N THR A 343 16.28 -1.90 -5.36
CA THR A 343 15.33 -1.07 -6.13
C THR A 343 13.84 -1.36 -5.92
N ASN A 344 13.39 -2.52 -5.42
CA ASN A 344 12.00 -2.63 -4.90
C ASN A 344 11.65 -3.83 -3.98
N ASN A 345 12.59 -4.68 -3.58
CA ASN A 345 12.29 -5.67 -2.52
C ASN A 345 11.72 -5.04 -1.22
N PRO A 346 12.13 -3.81 -0.81
CA PRO A 346 11.66 -3.22 0.43
C PRO A 346 10.19 -2.79 0.45
N LEU A 347 9.74 -2.06 -0.58
CA LEU A 347 8.38 -1.53 -0.64
C LEU A 347 7.37 -2.64 -0.91
N GLU A 348 7.66 -3.53 -1.85
CA GLU A 348 6.81 -4.70 -2.12
C GLU A 348 6.66 -5.60 -0.86
N ARG A 349 7.76 -5.81 -0.11
CA ARG A 349 7.68 -6.51 1.18
C ARG A 349 6.83 -5.73 2.19
N PHE A 350 7.00 -4.41 2.25
CA PHE A 350 6.24 -3.58 3.16
C PHE A 350 4.76 -3.52 2.79
N ASN A 351 4.40 -3.49 1.50
CA ASN A 351 3.02 -3.57 1.04
C ASN A 351 2.38 -4.88 1.48
N ARG A 352 3.09 -6.00 1.39
CA ARG A 352 2.61 -7.28 1.95
C ARG A 352 2.42 -7.20 3.46
N GLU A 353 3.42 -6.70 4.20
CA GLU A 353 3.31 -6.51 5.65
C GLU A 353 2.09 -5.63 6.01
N LEU A 354 1.94 -4.50 5.33
CA LEU A 354 0.84 -3.55 5.52
C LEU A 354 -0.49 -4.24 5.24
N ASN A 355 -0.62 -4.94 4.12
CA ASN A 355 -1.83 -5.69 3.77
C ASN A 355 -2.18 -6.76 4.82
N ASP A 356 -1.19 -7.47 5.35
CA ASP A 356 -1.38 -8.52 6.37
C ASP A 356 -1.82 -7.96 7.73
N ARG A 357 -1.56 -6.67 8.02
CA ARG A 357 -2.08 -6.01 9.24
C ARG A 357 -3.58 -5.74 9.18
N PHE A 358 -4.19 -5.78 7.99
CA PHE A 358 -5.62 -5.51 7.84
C PHE A 358 -6.45 -6.80 7.91
N PRO A 359 -7.54 -6.82 8.69
CA PRO A 359 -8.39 -8.00 8.79
C PRO A 359 -9.17 -8.29 7.50
N ASN A 360 -9.50 -7.24 6.73
CA ASN A 360 -10.25 -7.34 5.48
C ASN A 360 -9.63 -6.42 4.41
N PRO A 361 -9.78 -6.76 3.12
CA PRO A 361 -9.60 -5.79 2.05
C PRO A 361 -10.51 -4.57 2.27
N ARG A 362 -10.07 -3.38 1.85
CA ARG A 362 -10.83 -2.11 1.96
C ARG A 362 -11.26 -1.74 3.40
N PRO A 363 -10.32 -1.45 4.31
CA PRO A 363 -10.63 -1.09 5.70
C PRO A 363 -11.40 0.22 5.84
N SER A 364 -12.07 0.45 6.97
CA SER A 364 -12.60 1.78 7.30
C SER A 364 -11.46 2.80 7.43
N MET A 365 -11.73 4.09 7.22
CA MET A 365 -10.72 5.14 7.38
C MET A 365 -10.07 5.13 8.77
N ALA A 366 -10.87 4.97 9.83
CA ALA A 366 -10.34 4.92 11.20
C ALA A 366 -9.44 3.69 11.42
N THR A 367 -9.81 2.54 10.86
CA THR A 367 -8.99 1.32 10.90
C THR A 367 -7.69 1.50 10.12
N PHE A 368 -7.75 2.09 8.93
CA PHE A 368 -6.58 2.43 8.12
C PHE A 368 -5.59 3.28 8.91
N VAL A 369 -6.03 4.42 9.43
CA VAL A 369 -5.20 5.33 10.24
C VAL A 369 -4.64 4.63 11.48
N GLY A 370 -5.46 3.83 12.17
CA GLY A 370 -5.00 3.07 13.34
C GLY A 370 -3.84 2.11 13.04
N VAL A 371 -3.90 1.42 11.89
CA VAL A 371 -2.84 0.49 11.46
C VAL A 371 -1.56 1.23 11.11
N ILE A 372 -1.62 2.26 10.27
CA ILE A 372 -0.41 3.01 9.85
C ILE A 372 0.23 3.77 11.02
N LYS A 373 -0.56 4.23 12.00
CA LYS A 373 -0.05 4.80 13.26
C LYS A 373 0.76 3.78 14.05
N THR A 374 0.20 2.57 14.20
CA THR A 374 0.84 1.49 14.94
C THR A 374 2.15 1.09 14.26
N LEU A 375 2.14 0.89 12.94
CA LEU A 375 3.34 0.60 12.16
C LEU A 375 4.40 1.69 12.32
N SER A 376 4.02 2.96 12.16
CA SER A 376 4.95 4.09 12.31
C SER A 376 5.59 4.13 13.70
N ALA A 377 4.80 3.88 14.75
CA ALA A 377 5.29 3.83 16.13
C ALA A 377 6.25 2.65 16.38
N GLU A 378 6.06 1.51 15.72
CA GLU A 378 6.98 0.36 15.80
C GLU A 378 8.37 0.66 15.18
N TYR A 379 8.46 1.57 14.19
CA TYR A 379 9.73 1.96 13.56
C TYR A 379 10.59 2.87 14.44
N ILE A 380 9.99 3.69 15.30
CA ILE A 380 10.68 4.64 16.18
C ILE A 380 11.74 3.97 17.09
N PRO A 381 11.40 2.95 17.91
CA PRO A 381 12.40 2.29 18.74
C PRO A 381 13.43 1.53 17.89
N ARG A 382 13.01 0.92 16.78
CA ARG A 382 13.91 0.16 15.89
C ARG A 382 15.03 1.03 15.31
N LEU A 383 14.69 2.27 14.91
CA LEU A 383 15.65 3.26 14.43
C LEU A 383 16.68 3.63 15.50
N ALA A 384 16.27 3.65 16.76
CA ALA A 384 17.14 4.01 17.87
C ALA A 384 17.98 2.83 18.39
N ASP A 385 17.43 1.61 18.32
CA ASP A 385 18.04 0.41 18.88
C ASP A 385 19.18 -0.14 18.03
N VAL A 386 19.09 -0.07 16.70
CA VAL A 386 20.14 -0.60 15.81
C VAL A 386 21.47 0.17 15.97
N PRO A 387 21.52 1.52 15.85
CA PRO A 387 22.77 2.26 16.02
C PRO A 387 23.36 2.15 17.43
N ARG A 388 22.52 1.88 18.44
CA ARG A 388 22.93 1.68 19.85
C ARG A 388 23.32 0.25 20.18
N GLY A 389 23.31 -0.66 19.20
CA GLY A 389 23.66 -2.08 19.39
C GLY A 389 22.65 -2.89 20.20
N ARG A 390 21.45 -2.36 20.44
CA ARG A 390 20.35 -3.06 21.14
C ARG A 390 19.58 -4.00 20.23
N ALA A 391 19.62 -3.74 18.92
CA ALA A 391 19.09 -4.62 17.90
C ALA A 391 20.14 -4.87 16.81
N ARG A 392 20.10 -6.04 16.17
CA ARG A 392 20.97 -6.33 15.03
C ARG A 392 20.46 -5.59 13.79
N ARG A 393 21.39 -5.00 13.03
CA ARG A 393 21.11 -4.49 11.69
C ARG A 393 20.56 -5.63 10.83
N PRO A 394 19.40 -5.46 10.16
CA PRO A 394 18.86 -6.51 9.30
C PRO A 394 19.82 -6.84 8.16
N THR A 395 20.19 -8.12 8.04
CA THR A 395 20.89 -8.63 6.85
C THR A 395 19.89 -8.75 5.72
N ARG A 396 20.21 -8.21 4.55
CA ARG A 396 19.36 -8.32 3.36
C ARG A 396 20.07 -9.07 2.26
N GLU A 397 19.34 -9.96 1.62
CA GLU A 397 19.78 -10.57 0.37
C GLU A 397 19.97 -9.47 -0.67
N ARG A 398 21.17 -9.45 -1.26
CA ARG A 398 21.49 -8.55 -2.36
C ARG A 398 21.02 -9.21 -3.65
N ILE A 399 20.21 -8.52 -4.44
CA ILE A 399 19.94 -8.94 -5.81
C ILE A 399 21.29 -9.00 -6.52
N GLN A 400 21.66 -10.17 -7.02
CA GLN A 400 22.88 -10.33 -7.79
C GLN A 400 22.57 -10.04 -9.25
N LEU A 401 23.01 -8.89 -9.74
CA LEU A 401 22.96 -8.56 -11.15
C LEU A 401 23.91 -9.46 -11.96
N PRO A 402 23.61 -9.75 -13.23
CA PRO A 402 24.60 -10.39 -14.09
C PRO A 402 25.82 -9.49 -14.29
N VAL A 403 26.98 -10.11 -14.51
CA VAL A 403 28.19 -9.37 -14.92
C VAL A 403 28.03 -9.00 -16.39
N PRO A 404 28.27 -7.73 -16.79
CA PRO A 404 28.23 -7.32 -18.19
C PRO A 404 29.12 -8.23 -19.06
N VAL A 405 28.58 -8.68 -20.18
CA VAL A 405 29.31 -9.51 -21.15
C VAL A 405 30.09 -8.60 -22.09
N ASP A 406 31.25 -9.06 -22.53
CA ASP A 406 31.98 -8.41 -23.60
C ASP A 406 31.22 -8.64 -24.92
N LEU A 407 30.66 -7.56 -25.46
CA LEU A 407 29.84 -7.60 -26.67
C LEU A 407 30.75 -7.53 -27.92
N PRO A 408 30.77 -8.58 -28.77
CA PRO A 408 31.55 -8.57 -30.01
C PRO A 408 31.17 -7.38 -30.91
N ASP A 409 32.13 -6.87 -31.69
CA ASP A 409 31.90 -5.74 -32.59
C ASP A 409 31.02 -6.10 -33.82
N ASP A 410 30.95 -7.38 -34.18
CA ASP A 410 30.35 -7.92 -35.40
C ASP A 410 29.16 -8.85 -35.13
N ILE A 411 28.19 -8.40 -34.34
CA ILE A 411 26.93 -9.14 -34.15
C ILE A 411 26.06 -8.98 -35.40
N LEU A 412 26.12 -9.99 -36.27
CA LEU A 412 25.29 -10.07 -37.49
C LEU A 412 23.81 -9.90 -37.16
N ASP A 413 23.14 -9.04 -37.93
CA ASP A 413 21.71 -8.82 -37.85
C ASP A 413 20.98 -9.93 -38.62
N ASP A 414 20.27 -10.79 -37.89
CA ASP A 414 19.48 -11.88 -38.47
C ASP A 414 17.96 -11.63 -38.30
N SER A 415 17.57 -10.35 -38.35
CA SER A 415 16.17 -9.93 -38.46
C SER A 415 15.63 -10.27 -39.86
N GLY A 416 15.44 -11.56 -40.16
CA GLY A 416 14.85 -11.95 -41.46
C GLY A 416 13.45 -11.38 -41.69
N ASP A 417 13.02 -11.31 -42.96
CA ASP A 417 11.93 -10.48 -43.51
C ASP A 417 10.46 -10.83 -43.13
N ASP A 418 10.20 -11.78 -42.22
CA ASP A 418 8.80 -12.22 -41.95
C ASP A 418 7.92 -11.13 -41.31
N ALA A 419 6.61 -11.11 -41.55
CA ALA A 419 5.72 -10.18 -40.84
C ALA A 419 5.56 -10.59 -39.34
N PRO A 420 5.37 -9.64 -38.39
CA PRO A 420 5.01 -9.98 -37.02
C PRO A 420 3.67 -10.73 -36.98
N ALA A 421 3.58 -11.78 -36.17
CA ALA A 421 2.40 -12.65 -36.12
C ALA A 421 1.21 -12.07 -35.34
N VAL A 422 1.39 -10.94 -34.63
CA VAL A 422 0.37 -10.35 -33.75
C VAL A 422 0.29 -8.83 -34.00
N ILE A 423 -0.93 -8.33 -34.20
CA ILE A 423 -1.26 -6.92 -34.45
C ILE A 423 -0.93 -6.08 -33.20
N GLU A 424 -0.49 -4.84 -33.43
CA GLU A 424 -0.04 -3.83 -32.47
C GLU A 424 -0.81 -3.83 -31.13
N LEU A 425 -0.04 -3.88 -30.04
CA LEU A 425 -0.54 -3.83 -28.66
C LEU A 425 -0.01 -2.57 -27.96
N SER A 426 -0.84 -2.00 -27.09
CA SER A 426 -0.56 -0.77 -26.30
C SER A 426 0.56 -0.95 -25.28
N SER A 427 1.18 0.17 -24.90
CA SER A 427 2.24 0.28 -23.90
C SER A 427 1.83 -0.24 -22.52
N ASP A 428 2.79 -0.72 -21.74
CA ASP A 428 2.57 -1.05 -20.33
C ASP A 428 2.48 0.23 -19.48
N SER A 429 1.28 0.59 -19.06
CA SER A 429 1.06 1.35 -17.83
C SER A 429 0.69 0.37 -16.72
N SER A 430 1.37 0.41 -15.57
CA SER A 430 1.08 -0.49 -14.43
C SER A 430 -0.33 -0.31 -13.83
N SER A 431 -1.11 0.66 -14.32
CA SER A 431 -2.48 0.94 -13.89
C SER A 431 -3.50 -0.17 -14.21
N ASP A 432 -3.16 -1.13 -15.07
CA ASP A 432 -4.05 -2.20 -15.53
C ASP A 432 -4.21 -3.34 -14.50
N GLU A 433 -3.70 -3.16 -13.28
CA GLU A 433 -4.09 -3.97 -12.15
C GLU A 433 -5.57 -3.71 -11.82
N GLU A 434 -6.43 -4.66 -12.24
CA GLU A 434 -7.75 -4.98 -11.69
C GLU A 434 -8.99 -4.20 -12.16
N ASP A 435 -9.12 -3.84 -13.45
CA ASP A 435 -10.45 -3.49 -14.02
C ASP A 435 -11.31 -4.74 -14.35
N GLY A 436 -10.89 -5.92 -13.91
CA GLY A 436 -11.50 -7.21 -14.26
C GLY A 436 -12.37 -7.84 -13.18
N GLU A 437 -13.08 -7.09 -12.32
CA GLU A 437 -14.06 -7.68 -11.39
C GLU A 437 -15.02 -6.61 -10.81
N ALA A 438 -15.71 -5.87 -11.67
CA ALA A 438 -16.77 -4.95 -11.23
C ALA A 438 -17.93 -4.82 -12.24
N GLU A 439 -18.32 -5.93 -12.88
CA GLU A 439 -19.64 -6.03 -13.51
C GLU A 439 -20.20 -7.45 -13.31
N GLN A 440 -20.76 -7.70 -12.12
CA GLN A 440 -21.92 -8.57 -11.98
C GLN A 440 -22.64 -8.34 -10.65
N GLU A 441 -23.89 -7.87 -10.82
CA GLU A 441 -25.08 -8.06 -9.98
C GLU A 441 -25.26 -7.21 -8.70
N LEU A 442 -26.25 -6.29 -8.84
CA LEU A 442 -27.32 -5.87 -7.91
C LEU A 442 -26.97 -5.32 -6.51
#